data_AF-A0A1V6PVW9-F1
#
_entry.id   AF-A0A1V6PVW9-F1
#
_cell.length_a   1.000
_cell.length_b   1.000
_cell.length_c   1.000
_cell.angle_alpha   90.00
_cell.angle_beta   90.00
_cell.angle_gamma   90.00
#
_symmetry.space_group_name_H-M   'P 1'
#
loop_
_entity.id
_entity.type
_entity.pdbx_description
1 polymer ?
#
loop_
_entity_poly.entity_id
_entity_poly.type
_entity_poly.pdbx_seq_one_letter_code
_entity_poly.pdbx_strand_id
1 'polypeptide(L)'
;MATDGNVDLTFYPAFCFKASPTHFTWVKMGAADVHRLRRSNEFFGQNIFFYNNHPIRFVSLVGLVVARTEITRRTILTLDDSSGATIDIIVLQQTQPKPKPYSNPSTKHTDQPAEDQADPDQDPEPEAEATPWSNFSVTSKTTLNTNPNPQQTHITATDKEPINIIPLQPGTTIRVKGTLSLFRQKMQINLERFTLVPDTNAEMAFLDERLRFLIEVLSVPWVLSDAEIRGYRVDAEMGDV
;
A
#
# COMPACT_ATOMS: atom_id res chain seq x y z
N MET A 1 21.40 16.54 -14.82
CA MET A 1 22.16 15.99 -15.96
C MET A 1 23.12 14.95 -15.39
N ALA A 2 22.71 13.69 -15.30
CA ALA A 2 23.63 12.61 -14.95
C ALA A 2 24.38 12.25 -16.24
N THR A 3 25.69 12.42 -16.21
CA THR A 3 26.60 12.03 -17.29
C THR A 3 26.46 10.53 -17.52
N ASP A 4 26.21 10.17 -18.77
CA ASP A 4 26.17 8.79 -19.28
C ASP A 4 27.60 8.23 -19.24
N GLY A 5 28.08 7.92 -18.03
CA GLY A 5 29.28 7.14 -17.81
C GLY A 5 28.94 5.71 -18.17
N ASN A 6 29.30 5.31 -19.39
CA ASN A 6 29.24 3.96 -19.92
C ASN A 6 30.12 3.00 -19.10
N VAL A 7 29.75 2.75 -17.85
CA VAL A 7 30.28 1.67 -17.03
C VAL A 7 29.43 0.46 -17.39
N ASP A 8 30.07 -0.56 -17.96
CA ASP A 8 29.42 -1.85 -18.18
C ASP A 8 29.12 -2.46 -16.80
N LEU A 9 27.86 -2.36 -16.37
CA LEU A 9 27.43 -2.80 -15.05
C LEU A 9 27.18 -4.30 -15.08
N THR A 10 27.87 -5.05 -14.22
CA THR A 10 27.61 -6.48 -14.03
C THR A 10 26.29 -6.68 -13.28
N PHE A 11 25.37 -7.45 -13.86
CA PHE A 11 24.17 -7.92 -13.19
C PHE A 11 24.43 -9.32 -12.62
N TYR A 12 24.30 -9.46 -11.30
CA TYR A 12 24.55 -10.72 -10.63
C TYR A 12 23.32 -11.64 -10.68
N PRO A 13 23.48 -12.97 -10.67
CA PRO A 13 22.38 -13.92 -10.56
C PRO A 13 21.54 -13.73 -9.29
N ALA A 14 20.28 -14.19 -9.30
CA ALA A 14 19.35 -14.02 -8.17
C ALA A 14 19.88 -14.54 -6.83
N PHE A 15 20.66 -15.64 -6.82
CA PHE A 15 21.25 -16.19 -5.60
C PHE A 15 22.23 -15.23 -4.90
N CYS A 16 22.78 -14.26 -5.63
CA CYS A 16 23.63 -13.22 -5.06
C CYS A 16 22.85 -12.07 -4.43
N PHE A 17 21.55 -11.92 -4.71
CA PHE A 17 20.81 -10.71 -4.32
C PHE A 17 20.80 -10.48 -2.82
N LYS A 18 20.81 -11.52 -1.98
CA LYS A 18 20.90 -11.39 -0.52
C LYS A 18 22.11 -10.57 -0.03
N ALA A 19 23.14 -10.42 -0.86
CA ALA A 19 24.32 -9.61 -0.58
C ALA A 19 24.16 -8.14 -0.99
N SER A 20 23.17 -7.80 -1.81
CA SER A 20 22.88 -6.40 -2.14
C SER A 20 22.28 -5.70 -0.93
N PRO A 21 22.74 -4.47 -0.59
CA PRO A 21 22.12 -3.62 0.42
C PRO A 21 20.62 -3.33 0.18
N THR A 22 20.11 -3.59 -1.04
CA THR A 22 18.74 -3.28 -1.44
C THR A 22 17.77 -4.46 -1.42
N HIS A 23 18.25 -5.72 -1.28
CA HIS A 23 17.41 -6.90 -1.55
C HIS A 23 16.25 -7.10 -0.58
N PHE A 24 16.48 -6.81 0.71
CA PHE A 24 15.45 -6.91 1.75
C PHE A 24 15.30 -5.59 2.51
N THR A 25 15.33 -4.49 1.75
CA THR A 25 15.30 -3.13 2.29
C THR A 25 14.17 -2.35 1.65
N TRP A 26 13.44 -1.58 2.46
CA TRP A 26 12.55 -0.53 1.94
C TRP A 26 13.40 0.62 1.42
N VAL A 27 13.79 0.55 0.14
CA VAL A 27 14.67 1.52 -0.49
C VAL A 27 13.99 2.88 -0.51
N LYS A 28 14.59 3.86 0.17
CA LYS A 28 14.09 5.23 0.20
C LYS A 28 14.49 5.88 -1.12
N MET A 29 13.52 6.28 -1.93
CA MET A 29 13.78 6.88 -3.23
C MET A 29 12.68 7.85 -3.61
N GLY A 30 12.94 8.71 -4.59
CA GLY A 30 11.93 9.65 -5.09
C GLY A 30 11.09 9.04 -6.21
N ALA A 31 9.91 9.59 -6.47
CA ALA A 31 9.05 9.17 -7.58
C ALA A 31 9.77 9.24 -8.94
N ALA A 32 10.55 10.30 -9.18
CA ALA A 32 11.35 10.43 -10.39
C ALA A 32 12.37 9.29 -10.56
N ASP A 33 12.98 8.82 -9.46
CA ASP A 33 13.93 7.71 -9.50
C ASP A 33 13.22 6.37 -9.67
N VAL A 34 12.00 6.21 -9.12
CA VAL A 34 11.17 5.02 -9.34
C VAL A 34 10.89 4.83 -10.83
N HIS A 35 10.54 5.91 -11.53
CA HIS A 35 10.32 5.89 -12.98
C HIS A 35 11.57 5.58 -13.81
N ARG A 36 12.77 5.80 -13.26
CA ARG A 36 14.05 5.50 -13.92
C ARG A 36 14.53 4.08 -13.71
N LEU A 37 13.88 3.30 -12.85
CA LEU A 37 14.26 1.93 -12.59
C LEU A 37 14.21 1.09 -13.87
N ARG A 38 15.27 0.32 -14.10
CA ARG A 38 15.42 -0.54 -15.27
C ARG A 38 14.91 -1.94 -14.96
N ARG A 39 14.57 -2.67 -16.02
CA ARG A 39 14.30 -4.11 -15.95
C ARG A 39 15.40 -4.85 -16.66
N SER A 40 15.79 -6.00 -16.12
CA SER A 40 16.58 -6.98 -16.85
C SER A 40 15.66 -8.05 -17.42
N ASN A 41 15.93 -8.46 -18.66
CA ASN A 41 15.19 -9.53 -19.34
C ASN A 41 15.33 -10.88 -18.61
N GLU A 42 16.42 -11.08 -17.89
CA GLU A 42 16.70 -12.31 -17.14
C GLU A 42 15.74 -12.53 -15.95
N PHE A 43 15.16 -11.45 -15.43
CA PHE A 43 14.23 -11.48 -14.28
C PHE A 43 12.80 -11.13 -14.68
N PHE A 44 12.45 -11.37 -15.94
CA PHE A 44 11.09 -11.11 -16.43
C PHE A 44 10.07 -11.94 -15.62
N GLY A 45 9.03 -11.27 -15.11
CA GLY A 45 7.97 -11.90 -14.32
C GLY A 45 8.20 -11.91 -12.79
N GLN A 46 9.39 -11.57 -12.30
CA GLN A 46 9.70 -11.61 -10.86
C GLN A 46 9.48 -10.25 -10.13
N ASN A 47 8.96 -9.23 -10.83
CA ASN A 47 8.81 -7.86 -10.33
C ASN A 47 10.08 -7.29 -9.67
N ILE A 48 11.24 -7.62 -10.25
CA ILE A 48 12.54 -7.10 -9.82
C ILE A 48 12.97 -6.01 -10.80
N PHE A 49 13.35 -4.88 -10.24
CA PHE A 49 13.81 -3.70 -10.94
C PHE A 49 15.24 -3.37 -10.53
N PHE A 50 15.90 -2.47 -11.26
CA PHE A 50 17.29 -2.16 -11.01
C PHE A 50 17.54 -0.65 -11.03
N TYR A 51 18.22 -0.17 -10.00
CA TYR A 51 18.89 1.13 -10.02
C TYR A 51 20.37 0.86 -10.18
N ASN A 52 21.00 1.36 -11.25
CA ASN A 52 22.26 0.81 -11.72
C ASN A 52 22.16 -0.72 -11.84
N ASN A 53 22.93 -1.47 -11.06
CA ASN A 53 22.86 -2.93 -10.95
C ASN A 53 22.34 -3.43 -9.59
N HIS A 54 21.83 -2.56 -8.72
CA HIS A 54 21.20 -2.96 -7.46
C HIS A 54 19.78 -3.50 -7.68
N PRO A 55 19.43 -4.71 -7.22
CA PRO A 55 18.07 -5.25 -7.32
C PRO A 55 17.11 -4.55 -6.35
N ILE A 56 16.06 -3.92 -6.88
CA ILE A 56 15.04 -3.17 -6.14
C ILE A 56 13.70 -3.91 -6.26
N ARG A 57 13.08 -4.20 -5.11
CA ARG A 57 11.75 -4.83 -5.00
C ARG A 57 10.79 -4.00 -4.17
N PHE A 58 11.31 -3.41 -3.10
CA PHE A 58 10.55 -2.71 -2.08
C PHE A 58 11.02 -1.26 -2.01
N VAL A 59 10.07 -0.33 -2.01
CA VAL A 59 10.36 1.10 -1.97
C VAL A 59 9.61 1.78 -0.83
N SER A 60 10.19 2.86 -0.29
CA SER A 60 9.53 3.78 0.61
C SER A 60 9.63 5.19 0.06
N LEU A 61 8.50 5.90 0.03
CA LEU A 61 8.39 7.28 -0.45
C LEU A 61 7.64 8.10 0.58
N VAL A 62 7.92 9.41 0.65
CA VAL A 62 7.11 10.40 1.36
C VAL A 62 6.64 11.42 0.34
N GLY A 63 5.35 11.75 0.35
CA GLY A 63 4.81 12.79 -0.50
C GLY A 63 3.37 13.14 -0.15
N LEU A 64 2.87 14.17 -0.83
CA LEU A 64 1.49 14.63 -0.75
C LEU A 64 0.60 13.78 -1.66
N VAL A 65 -0.54 13.32 -1.13
CA VAL A 65 -1.60 12.76 -1.99
C VAL A 65 -2.23 13.90 -2.77
N VAL A 66 -2.05 13.91 -4.08
CA VAL A 66 -2.59 14.98 -4.96
C VAL A 66 -3.88 14.56 -5.66
N ALA A 67 -4.11 13.26 -5.82
CA ALA A 67 -5.35 12.73 -6.36
C ALA A 67 -5.72 11.41 -5.71
N ARG A 68 -7.01 11.13 -5.65
CA ARG A 68 -7.58 9.85 -5.25
C ARG A 68 -8.66 9.46 -6.25
N THR A 69 -8.53 8.28 -6.84
CA THR A 69 -9.48 7.75 -7.80
C THR A 69 -9.94 6.38 -7.35
N GLU A 70 -11.25 6.25 -7.15
CA GLU A 70 -11.88 4.95 -6.89
C GLU A 70 -12.24 4.31 -8.22
N ILE A 71 -11.73 3.11 -8.46
CA ILE A 71 -12.09 2.30 -9.62
C ILE A 71 -12.53 0.91 -9.17
N THR A 72 -13.03 0.11 -10.11
CA THR A 72 -13.45 -1.25 -9.80
C THR A 72 -12.29 -2.07 -9.24
N ARG A 73 -12.47 -2.54 -8.00
CA ARG A 73 -11.54 -3.38 -7.22
C ARG A 73 -10.25 -2.69 -6.77
N ARG A 74 -10.09 -1.38 -6.96
CA ARG A 74 -8.87 -0.65 -6.57
C ARG A 74 -9.15 0.80 -6.21
N THR A 75 -8.37 1.32 -5.28
CA THR A 75 -8.20 2.75 -5.07
C THR A 75 -6.82 3.13 -5.58
N ILE A 76 -6.74 4.18 -6.39
CA ILE A 76 -5.48 4.73 -6.90
C ILE A 76 -5.26 6.07 -6.21
N LEU A 77 -4.11 6.23 -5.57
CA LEU A 77 -3.65 7.51 -5.02
C LEU A 77 -2.49 8.00 -5.87
N THR A 78 -2.54 9.25 -6.34
CA THR A 78 -1.38 9.87 -6.98
C THR A 78 -0.60 10.63 -5.92
N LEU A 79 0.68 10.30 -5.77
CA LEU A 79 1.59 10.88 -4.80
C LEU A 79 2.58 11.82 -5.49
N ASP A 80 2.79 13.01 -4.94
CA ASP A 80 3.79 13.98 -5.35
C ASP A 80 4.81 14.21 -4.22
N ASP A 81 6.08 13.95 -4.49
CA ASP A 81 7.20 14.14 -3.55
C ASP A 81 8.15 15.28 -3.99
N SER A 82 7.75 16.09 -4.97
CA SER A 82 8.55 17.17 -5.55
C SER A 82 9.88 16.73 -6.17
N SER A 83 10.09 15.43 -6.42
CA SER A 83 11.31 14.91 -7.07
C SER A 83 11.33 15.12 -8.60
N GLY A 84 10.26 15.68 -9.17
CA GLY A 84 10.11 15.96 -10.59
C GLY A 84 9.17 15.00 -11.34
N ALA A 85 8.49 14.09 -10.63
CA ALA A 85 7.42 13.24 -11.17
C ALA A 85 6.44 12.85 -10.05
N THR A 86 5.21 12.51 -10.41
CA THR A 86 4.26 11.86 -9.51
C THR A 86 4.30 10.34 -9.69
N ILE A 87 3.76 9.59 -8.73
CA ILE A 87 3.65 8.13 -8.81
C ILE A 87 2.28 7.65 -8.33
N ASP A 88 1.74 6.63 -9.01
CA ASP A 88 0.49 6.00 -8.62
C ASP A 88 0.74 4.92 -7.56
N ILE A 89 0.04 5.06 -6.43
CA ILE A 89 -0.04 4.09 -5.35
C ILE A 89 -1.35 3.32 -5.48
N ILE A 90 -1.25 2.00 -5.61
CA ILE A 90 -2.37 1.10 -5.86
C ILE A 90 -2.75 0.41 -4.56
N VAL A 91 -4.00 0.56 -4.16
CA VAL A 91 -4.61 -0.15 -3.03
C VAL A 91 -5.67 -1.09 -3.58
N LEU A 92 -5.60 -2.38 -3.21
CA LEU A 92 -6.58 -3.36 -3.66
C LEU A 92 -7.84 -3.28 -2.80
N GLN A 93 -9.01 -3.43 -3.42
CA GLN A 93 -10.27 -3.61 -2.70
C GLN A 93 -10.62 -5.11 -2.68
N GLN A 94 -11.06 -5.59 -1.53
CA GLN A 94 -11.65 -6.90 -1.39
C GLN A 94 -13.08 -6.86 -1.93
N THR A 95 -13.34 -7.56 -3.01
CA THR A 95 -14.70 -7.81 -3.47
C THR A 95 -15.37 -8.78 -2.49
N GLN A 96 -16.37 -8.33 -1.75
CA GLN A 96 -17.29 -9.26 -1.09
C GLN A 96 -18.01 -10.10 -2.18
N PRO A 97 -18.23 -11.41 -1.96
CA PRO A 97 -19.07 -12.19 -2.85
C PRO A 97 -20.44 -11.51 -2.95
N LYS A 98 -21.04 -11.48 -4.16
CA LYS A 98 -22.43 -11.02 -4.32
C LYS A 98 -23.31 -11.73 -3.28
N PRO A 99 -24.20 -11.03 -2.55
CA PRO A 99 -25.16 -11.70 -1.69
C PRO A 99 -25.90 -12.75 -2.52
N LYS A 100 -25.98 -13.99 -2.02
CA LYS A 100 -26.80 -15.03 -2.64
C LYS A 100 -28.22 -14.47 -2.78
N PRO A 101 -28.91 -14.62 -3.92
CA PRO A 101 -30.30 -14.21 -4.02
C PRO A 101 -31.07 -14.90 -2.90
N TYR A 102 -31.75 -14.11 -2.08
CA TYR A 102 -32.59 -14.60 -0.99
C TYR A 102 -33.53 -15.67 -1.53
N SER A 103 -33.37 -16.91 -1.08
CA SER A 103 -34.42 -17.91 -1.21
C SER A 103 -35.50 -17.54 -0.21
N ASN A 104 -36.56 -16.88 -0.69
CA ASN A 104 -37.74 -16.62 0.13
C ASN A 104 -38.27 -17.98 0.64
N PRO A 105 -38.44 -18.18 1.97
CA PRO A 105 -39.22 -19.32 2.44
C PRO A 105 -40.67 -19.12 1.99
N SER A 106 -41.13 -20.07 1.16
CA SER A 106 -42.47 -20.15 0.63
C SER A 106 -43.50 -20.03 1.76
N THR A 107 -44.18 -18.88 1.85
CA THR A 107 -45.29 -18.68 2.77
C THR A 107 -46.52 -19.29 2.11
N LYS A 108 -46.98 -20.43 2.64
CA LYS A 108 -48.26 -21.03 2.25
C LYS A 108 -49.38 -20.10 2.71
N HIS A 109 -50.13 -19.57 1.75
CA HIS A 109 -51.43 -18.95 1.97
C HIS A 109 -52.43 -19.99 2.50
N THR A 110 -53.18 -19.65 3.54
CA THR A 110 -54.49 -20.24 3.83
C THR A 110 -55.36 -19.11 4.40
N ASP A 111 -56.57 -19.04 3.88
CA ASP A 111 -57.52 -17.92 3.98
C ASP A 111 -58.26 -17.81 5.33
N GLN A 112 -58.45 -16.54 5.76
CA GLN A 112 -59.62 -15.89 6.42
C GLN A 112 -60.20 -16.43 7.78
N PRO A 113 -61.06 -15.66 8.50
CA PRO A 113 -61.55 -14.27 8.31
C PRO A 113 -61.41 -13.34 9.56
N ALA A 114 -61.81 -12.07 9.37
CA ALA A 114 -61.75 -10.92 10.27
C ALA A 114 -62.72 -10.91 11.46
N GLU A 115 -62.37 -10.17 12.53
CA GLU A 115 -63.29 -9.52 13.47
C GLU A 115 -62.60 -8.35 14.24
N ASP A 116 -63.11 -7.13 13.99
CA ASP A 116 -63.50 -6.02 14.88
C ASP A 116 -62.73 -5.63 16.18
N GLN A 117 -62.29 -4.35 16.27
CA GLN A 117 -62.64 -3.32 17.30
C GLN A 117 -61.56 -2.23 17.56
N ALA A 118 -62.04 -0.99 17.71
CA ALA A 118 -61.38 0.26 18.16
C ALA A 118 -60.86 0.17 19.63
N ASP A 119 -60.09 1.08 20.25
CA ASP A 119 -60.06 2.57 20.31
C ASP A 119 -58.72 3.02 21.05
N PRO A 120 -58.46 4.26 21.56
CA PRO A 120 -57.18 4.98 21.44
C PRO A 120 -56.54 5.35 22.82
N ASP A 121 -55.64 6.34 22.82
CA ASP A 121 -55.06 7.10 23.96
C ASP A 121 -53.79 6.54 24.65
N GLN A 122 -52.66 7.28 24.58
CA GLN A 122 -52.22 8.22 25.64
C GLN A 122 -50.85 8.87 25.36
N ASP A 123 -50.76 10.11 25.86
CA ASP A 123 -49.79 11.23 25.73
C ASP A 123 -48.34 11.05 26.31
N PRO A 124 -47.44 12.07 26.23
CA PRO A 124 -45.97 11.92 26.14
C PRO A 124 -45.12 12.35 27.38
N GLU A 125 -43.80 12.07 27.28
CA GLU A 125 -42.61 12.75 27.92
C GLU A 125 -42.42 12.71 29.47
N PRO A 126 -41.25 13.09 30.09
CA PRO A 126 -40.06 13.80 29.56
C PRO A 126 -38.63 13.32 30.01
N GLU A 127 -37.67 13.94 29.32
CA GLU A 127 -36.28 14.38 29.59
C GLU A 127 -35.60 14.20 30.97
N ALA A 128 -34.30 13.87 30.96
CA ALA A 128 -33.33 14.39 31.93
C ALA A 128 -31.89 14.45 31.37
N GLU A 129 -31.28 15.61 31.61
CA GLU A 129 -30.00 16.16 31.13
C GLU A 129 -28.73 15.45 31.65
N ALA A 130 -27.61 15.61 30.93
CA ALA A 130 -26.29 15.61 31.53
C ALA A 130 -25.28 16.50 30.75
N THR A 131 -24.71 17.48 31.46
CA THR A 131 -23.40 18.10 31.22
C THR A 131 -22.39 17.58 32.29
N PRO A 132 -21.11 17.99 32.35
CA PRO A 132 -20.02 17.65 31.41
C PRO A 132 -18.70 17.16 32.11
N TRP A 133 -17.81 16.58 31.28
CA TRP A 133 -16.35 16.36 31.43
C TRP A 133 -15.80 15.28 32.39
N SER A 134 -15.17 14.23 31.83
CA SER A 134 -13.80 13.84 32.19
C SER A 134 -13.19 12.79 31.24
N ASN A 135 -12.12 13.21 30.55
CA ASN A 135 -10.88 12.50 30.24
C ASN A 135 -10.89 11.14 29.51
N PHE A 136 -10.41 11.20 28.26
CA PHE A 136 -9.26 10.46 27.72
C PHE A 136 -8.93 9.11 28.36
N SER A 137 -9.47 8.05 27.76
CA SER A 137 -8.68 6.97 27.16
C SER A 137 -9.66 6.00 26.52
N VAL A 138 -9.61 5.82 25.20
CA VAL A 138 -10.40 4.77 24.55
C VAL A 138 -9.52 3.98 23.59
N THR A 139 -9.09 2.83 24.09
CA THR A 139 -8.85 1.64 23.29
C THR A 139 -10.17 1.28 22.60
N SER A 140 -10.37 1.77 21.38
CA SER A 140 -11.64 1.62 20.67
C SER A 140 -11.82 0.21 20.12
N LYS A 141 -12.43 -0.67 20.93
CA LYS A 141 -13.32 -1.71 20.40
C LYS A 141 -14.43 -0.96 19.66
N THR A 142 -14.40 -1.01 18.32
CA THR A 142 -15.29 -0.20 17.48
C THR A 142 -16.67 -0.82 17.46
N THR A 143 -17.62 -0.14 18.10
CA THR A 143 -19.06 -0.33 17.94
C THR A 143 -19.44 0.05 16.51
N LEU A 144 -20.14 -0.86 15.83
CA LEU A 144 -20.58 -0.72 14.45
C LEU A 144 -21.57 0.44 14.32
N ASN A 145 -21.20 1.49 13.59
CA ASN A 145 -22.14 2.49 13.09
C ASN A 145 -22.46 2.17 11.63
N THR A 146 -23.73 1.90 11.34
CA THR A 146 -24.26 1.41 10.07
C THR A 146 -24.36 2.52 9.01
N ASN A 147 -23.49 2.45 8.00
CA ASN A 147 -23.69 3.10 6.71
C ASN A 147 -24.17 2.04 5.70
N PRO A 148 -25.23 2.28 4.89
CA PRO A 148 -25.80 1.30 3.96
C PRO A 148 -25.09 1.36 2.59
N ASN A 149 -23.77 1.27 2.58
CA ASN A 149 -23.01 1.02 1.36
C ASN A 149 -22.10 -0.18 1.65
N PRO A 150 -22.15 -1.30 0.90
CA PRO A 150 -21.32 -2.48 1.19
C PRO A 150 -19.88 -2.03 1.35
N GLN A 151 -19.39 -2.15 2.58
CA GLN A 151 -18.11 -1.59 3.04
C GLN A 151 -17.01 -2.14 2.13
N GLN A 152 -16.50 -1.31 1.21
CA GLN A 152 -15.31 -1.63 0.44
C GLN A 152 -14.16 -1.72 1.42
N THR A 153 -13.76 -2.94 1.76
CA THR A 153 -12.57 -3.19 2.56
C THR A 153 -11.36 -3.20 1.63
N HIS A 154 -10.27 -2.58 2.07
CA HIS A 154 -9.01 -2.56 1.32
C HIS A 154 -8.05 -3.58 1.90
N ILE A 155 -7.19 -4.13 1.04
CA ILE A 155 -6.20 -5.13 1.41
C ILE A 155 -4.83 -4.82 0.81
N THR A 156 -3.78 -5.29 1.46
CA THR A 156 -2.41 -5.22 0.94
C THR A 156 -2.23 -6.15 -0.26
N ALA A 157 -1.28 -5.84 -1.14
CA ALA A 157 -1.10 -6.63 -2.36
C ALA A 157 -0.39 -7.96 -2.10
N THR A 158 0.57 -8.00 -1.18
CA THR A 158 1.36 -9.20 -0.89
C THR A 158 0.61 -10.16 0.02
N ASP A 159 0.27 -9.72 1.23
CA ASP A 159 -0.27 -10.61 2.27
C ASP A 159 -1.81 -10.69 2.28
N LYS A 160 -2.49 -9.83 1.49
CA LYS A 160 -3.96 -9.70 1.48
C LYS A 160 -4.54 -9.30 2.84
N GLU A 161 -3.73 -8.67 3.67
CA GLU A 161 -4.11 -8.19 5.01
C GLU A 161 -4.96 -6.92 4.89
N PRO A 162 -5.99 -6.74 5.73
CA PRO A 162 -6.81 -5.53 5.73
C PRO A 162 -5.98 -4.27 5.98
N ILE A 163 -6.26 -3.20 5.22
CA ILE A 163 -5.62 -1.90 5.39
C ILE A 163 -6.68 -0.79 5.41
N ASN A 164 -6.67 0.05 6.45
CA ASN A 164 -7.60 1.17 6.54
C ASN A 164 -7.00 2.40 5.83
N ILE A 165 -7.55 2.75 4.66
CA ILE A 165 -7.09 3.91 3.88
C ILE A 165 -7.99 5.16 4.01
N ILE A 166 -8.93 5.17 4.96
CA ILE A 166 -9.76 6.35 5.25
C ILE A 166 -8.94 7.64 5.41
N PRO A 167 -7.76 7.69 6.06
CA PRO A 167 -7.01 8.94 6.19
C PRO A 167 -6.28 9.39 4.92
N LEU A 168 -6.22 8.55 3.87
CA LEU A 168 -5.50 8.82 2.63
C LEU A 168 -6.31 9.69 1.66
N GLN A 169 -6.61 10.92 2.06
CA GLN A 169 -7.30 11.91 1.23
C GLN A 169 -6.32 12.83 0.50
N PRO A 170 -6.74 13.46 -0.62
CA PRO A 170 -5.98 14.54 -1.22
C PRO A 170 -5.64 15.62 -0.19
N GLY A 171 -4.39 16.10 -0.20
CA GLY A 171 -3.83 17.04 0.77
C GLY A 171 -3.12 16.38 1.96
N THR A 172 -3.26 15.08 2.17
CA THR A 172 -2.54 14.37 3.25
C THR A 172 -1.10 14.05 2.83
N THR A 173 -0.11 14.40 3.66
CA THR A 173 1.27 13.93 3.50
C THR A 173 1.45 12.56 4.14
N ILE A 174 1.95 11.60 3.37
CA ILE A 174 2.09 10.21 3.82
C ILE A 174 3.45 9.64 3.46
N ARG A 175 3.92 8.73 4.32
CA ARG A 175 5.00 7.80 3.99
C ARG A 175 4.38 6.50 3.55
N VAL A 176 4.66 6.06 2.34
CA VAL A 176 4.25 4.75 1.82
C VAL A 176 5.42 3.78 1.82
N LYS A 177 5.09 2.49 1.96
CA LYS A 177 5.96 1.35 1.74
C LYS A 177 5.21 0.39 0.83
N GLY A 178 5.83 -0.01 -0.27
CA GLY A 178 5.15 -0.82 -1.26
C GLY A 178 6.04 -1.63 -2.18
N THR A 179 5.42 -2.59 -2.86
CA THR A 179 6.05 -3.40 -3.90
C THR A 179 5.92 -2.72 -5.26
N LEU A 180 6.96 -2.81 -6.08
CA LEU A 180 6.95 -2.22 -7.42
C LEU A 180 6.11 -3.05 -8.39
N SER A 181 5.41 -2.37 -9.28
CA SER A 181 4.64 -2.99 -10.36
C SER A 181 4.63 -2.11 -11.61
N LEU A 182 4.25 -2.71 -12.74
CA LEU A 182 4.08 -2.04 -14.02
C LEU A 182 2.66 -2.29 -14.53
N PHE A 183 2.00 -1.24 -14.98
CA PHE A 183 0.76 -1.34 -15.72
C PHE A 183 0.84 -0.48 -16.96
N ARG A 184 0.68 -1.10 -18.13
CA ARG A 184 0.77 -0.42 -19.44
C ARG A 184 2.05 0.42 -19.56
N GLN A 185 3.19 -0.16 -19.17
CA GLN A 185 4.51 0.48 -19.15
C GLN A 185 4.67 1.68 -18.21
N LYS A 186 3.70 1.93 -17.31
CA LYS A 186 3.84 2.93 -16.24
C LYS A 186 4.18 2.27 -14.92
N MET A 187 5.19 2.80 -14.23
CA MET A 187 5.55 2.38 -12.88
C MET A 187 4.43 2.72 -11.91
N GLN A 188 4.11 1.78 -11.02
CA GLN A 188 3.13 1.91 -9.97
C GLN A 188 3.64 1.20 -8.71
N ILE A 189 3.17 1.62 -7.53
CA ILE A 189 3.55 1.01 -6.25
C ILE A 189 2.30 0.39 -5.64
N ASN A 190 2.32 -0.92 -5.39
CA ASN A 190 1.26 -1.53 -4.59
C ASN A 190 1.49 -1.25 -3.11
N LEU A 191 0.47 -0.74 -2.43
CA LEU A 191 0.57 -0.36 -1.04
C LEU A 191 0.63 -1.58 -0.13
N GLU A 192 1.67 -1.65 0.71
CA GLU A 192 1.81 -2.68 1.75
C GLU A 192 1.67 -2.07 3.15
N ARG A 193 2.18 -0.85 3.36
CA ARG A 193 2.04 -0.10 4.61
C ARG A 193 2.11 1.40 4.34
N PHE A 194 1.45 2.20 5.17
CA PHE A 194 1.67 3.63 5.21
C PHE A 194 1.72 4.15 6.65
N THR A 195 2.26 5.35 6.81
CA THR A 195 2.12 6.17 8.02
C THR A 195 1.82 7.60 7.62
N LEU A 196 1.04 8.32 8.43
CA LEU A 196 0.87 9.76 8.25
C LEU A 196 2.16 10.48 8.63
N VAL A 197 2.51 11.51 7.87
CA VAL A 197 3.65 12.38 8.17
C VAL A 197 3.08 13.62 8.85
N PRO A 198 3.42 13.87 10.13
CA PRO A 198 2.72 14.87 10.94
C PRO A 198 3.09 16.31 10.58
N ASP A 199 4.32 16.55 10.15
CA ASP A 199 4.85 17.88 9.91
C ASP A 199 5.99 17.86 8.87
N THR A 200 6.41 19.05 8.46
CA THR A 200 7.52 19.25 7.53
C THR A 200 8.86 18.78 8.10
N ASN A 201 9.05 18.75 9.42
CA ASN A 201 10.31 18.25 10.00
C ASN A 201 10.46 16.74 9.76
N ALA A 202 9.39 15.98 9.95
CA ALA A 202 9.36 14.54 9.66
C ALA A 202 9.55 14.26 8.16
N GLU A 203 8.98 15.09 7.29
CA GLU A 203 9.23 15.04 5.84
C GLU A 203 10.70 15.29 5.52
N MET A 204 11.30 16.37 6.05
CA MET A 204 12.71 16.71 5.82
C MET A 204 13.67 15.65 6.37
N ALA A 205 13.36 15.03 7.51
CA ALA A 205 14.13 13.92 8.04
C ALA A 205 14.14 12.72 7.08
N PHE A 206 12.99 12.38 6.49
CA PHE A 206 12.93 11.34 5.46
C PHE A 206 13.72 11.72 4.20
N LEU A 207 13.66 12.99 3.79
CA LEU A 207 14.43 13.48 2.64
C LEU A 207 15.94 13.37 2.86
N ASP A 208 16.45 13.66 4.06
CA ASP A 208 17.86 13.43 4.42
C ASP A 208 18.22 11.94 4.31
N GLU A 209 17.41 11.05 4.91
CA GLU A 209 17.62 9.61 4.82
C GLU A 209 17.60 9.10 3.38
N ARG A 210 16.69 9.61 2.55
CA ARG A 210 16.59 9.29 1.12
C ARG A 210 17.83 9.73 0.35
N LEU A 211 18.27 10.97 0.56
CA LEU A 211 19.43 11.53 -0.13
C LEU A 211 20.71 10.79 0.24
N ARG A 212 20.91 10.52 1.54
CA ARG A 212 22.04 9.73 2.03
C ARG A 212 22.07 8.36 1.37
N PHE A 213 20.94 7.65 1.35
CA PHE A 213 20.84 6.33 0.72
C PHE A 213 21.10 6.38 -0.80
N LEU A 214 20.61 7.41 -1.49
CA LEU A 214 20.87 7.60 -2.92
C LEU A 214 22.36 7.77 -3.20
N ILE A 215 23.05 8.62 -2.44
CA ILE A 215 24.47 8.95 -2.66
C ILE A 215 25.35 7.76 -2.26
N GLU A 216 25.17 7.21 -1.06
CA GLU A 216 26.07 6.22 -0.48
C GLU A 216 25.85 4.81 -1.04
N VAL A 217 24.62 4.48 -1.46
CA VAL A 217 24.26 3.13 -1.90
C VAL A 217 23.91 3.10 -3.38
N LEU A 218 22.82 3.76 -3.79
CA LEU A 218 22.27 3.57 -5.13
C LEU A 218 23.17 4.12 -6.23
N SER A 219 23.87 5.23 -5.98
CA SER A 219 24.76 5.86 -6.97
C SER A 219 26.10 5.15 -7.13
N VAL A 220 26.44 4.23 -6.22
CA VAL A 220 27.66 3.42 -6.27
C VAL A 220 27.33 2.08 -6.93
N PRO A 221 28.01 1.66 -8.00
CA PRO A 221 27.83 0.33 -8.57
C PRO A 221 27.99 -0.78 -7.51
N TRP A 222 27.05 -1.71 -7.47
CA TRP A 222 27.17 -2.89 -6.62
C TRP A 222 28.21 -3.83 -7.20
N VAL A 223 29.19 -4.26 -6.42
CA VAL A 223 30.25 -5.17 -6.87
C VAL A 223 30.42 -6.30 -5.87
N LEU A 224 30.55 -7.51 -6.38
CA LEU A 224 30.91 -8.73 -5.64
C LEU A 224 32.18 -9.32 -6.26
N SER A 225 33.04 -9.85 -5.40
CA SER A 225 34.21 -10.64 -5.79
C SER A 225 33.80 -12.06 -6.22
N ASP A 226 34.64 -12.70 -7.05
CA ASP A 226 34.40 -14.08 -7.47
C ASP A 226 34.31 -15.06 -6.30
N ALA A 227 34.99 -14.78 -5.19
CA ALA A 227 34.92 -15.59 -3.98
C ALA A 227 33.54 -15.49 -3.31
N GLU A 228 32.98 -14.28 -3.19
CA GLU A 228 31.63 -14.07 -2.66
C GLU A 228 30.57 -14.73 -3.55
N ILE A 229 30.68 -14.57 -4.88
CA ILE A 229 29.75 -15.19 -5.83
C ILE A 229 29.77 -16.71 -5.69
N ARG A 230 30.96 -17.33 -5.62
CA ARG A 230 31.08 -18.78 -5.38
C ARG A 230 30.46 -19.21 -4.06
N GLY A 231 30.68 -18.44 -2.98
CA GLY A 231 30.07 -18.70 -1.68
C GLY A 231 28.55 -18.70 -1.74
N TYR A 232 27.96 -17.65 -2.33
CA TYR A 232 26.50 -17.55 -2.46
C TYR A 232 25.88 -18.61 -3.37
N ARG A 233 26.60 -19.09 -4.39
CA ARG A 233 26.14 -20.22 -5.21
C ARG A 233 26.05 -21.49 -4.38
N VAL A 234 27.09 -21.82 -3.60
CA VAL A 234 27.10 -22.99 -2.73
C VAL A 234 25.97 -22.91 -1.69
N ASP A 235 25.79 -21.74 -1.05
CA ASP A 235 24.68 -21.53 -0.11
C ASP A 235 23.30 -21.79 -0.73
N ALA A 236 23.10 -21.35 -1.98
CA ALA A 236 21.85 -21.55 -2.69
C ALA A 236 21.60 -23.02 -3.04
N GLU A 237 22.65 -23.74 -3.47
CA GLU A 237 22.57 -25.18 -3.74
C GLU A 237 22.31 -26.00 -2.47
N MET A 238 22.81 -25.55 -1.31
CA MET A 238 22.58 -26.21 -0.01
C MET A 238 21.22 -25.90 0.60
N GLY A 239 20.66 -24.71 0.34
CA GLY A 239 19.37 -24.26 0.91
C GLY A 239 18.13 -24.87 0.26
N ASP A 240 18.28 -25.54 -0.89
CA ASP A 240 17.21 -26.23 -1.63
C ASP A 240 17.07 -27.73 -1.24
N VAL A 241 17.72 -28.18 -0.16
CA VAL A 241 17.64 -29.56 0.39
C VAL A 241 16.77 -29.65 1.64
#